data_AF-A0A2M8L6D5-F1
#
_entry.id   AF-A0A2M8L6D5-F1
#
_cell.length_a   1.000
_cell.length_b   1.000
_cell.length_c   1.000
_cell.angle_alpha   90.00
_cell.angle_beta   90.00
_cell.angle_gamma   90.00
#
_symmetry.space_group_name_H-M   'P 1'
#
loop_
_entity.id
_entity.type
_entity.pdbx_description
1 polymer ?
#
loop_
_entity_poly.entity_id
_entity_poly.type
_entity_poly.pdbx_seq_one_letter_code
_entity_poly.pdbx_strand_id
1 'polypeptide(L)' 'DRKTIPYVLIIGPVESVENTIVIKNMSSGEQKVISQEEIINNFV' A
#
# COMPACT_ATOMS: atom_id res chain seq x y z
N ASP A 1 21.58 -2.35 6.27
CA ASP A 1 20.80 -1.52 7.20
C ASP A 1 19.94 -0.57 6.39
N ARG A 2 18.63 -0.58 6.63
CA ARG A 2 17.69 0.52 6.34
C ARG A 2 17.72 1.10 4.93
N LYS A 3 17.08 0.42 3.98
CA LYS A 3 16.33 1.23 3.00
C LYS A 3 15.31 2.00 3.84
N THR A 4 15.40 3.33 3.89
CA THR A 4 14.38 4.22 4.45
C THR A 4 13.14 4.09 3.56
N ILE A 5 12.46 2.94 3.61
CA ILE A 5 11.22 2.70 2.87
C ILE A 5 10.10 3.08 3.83
N PRO A 6 9.50 4.27 3.69
CA PRO A 6 8.43 4.70 4.60
C PRO A 6 7.17 3.84 4.45
N TYR A 7 6.94 3.24 3.28
CA TYR A 7 5.75 2.46 2.97
C TYR A 7 6.08 1.16 2.22
N VAL A 8 5.36 0.09 2.54
CA VAL A 8 5.39 -1.18 1.82
C VAL A 8 4.00 -1.43 1.27
N LEU A 9 3.91 -1.66 -0.04
CA LEU A 9 2.71 -2.20 -0.67
C LEU A 9 2.74 -3.72 -0.56
N ILE A 10 1.65 -4.30 -0.08
CA ILE A 10 1.41 -5.74 -0.10
C ILE A 10 0.31 -5.97 -1.14
N ILE A 11 0.61 -6.79 -2.14
CA ILE A 11 -0.33 -7.17 -3.21
C ILE A 11 -0.44 -8.69 -3.17
N GLY A 12 -1.44 -9.18 -2.44
CA GLY A 12 -1.86 -10.56 -2.49
C GLY A 12 -2.77 -10.88 -3.68
N PRO A 13 -3.05 -12.18 -3.93
CA PRO A 13 -3.99 -12.60 -4.95
C PRO A 13 -5.44 -12.14 -4.65
N VAL A 14 -5.79 -11.92 -3.38
CA VAL A 14 -7.11 -11.40 -2.98
C VAL A 14 -7.21 -9.91 -3.31
N GLU A 15 -6.21 -9.13 -2.89
CA GLU A 15 -6.04 -7.72 -3.25
C GLU A 15 -6.06 -7.45 -4.76
N SER A 16 -5.44 -8.33 -5.55
CA SER A 16 -5.44 -8.23 -7.01
C SER A 16 -6.82 -8.50 -7.65
N VAL A 17 -7.70 -9.25 -6.98
CA VAL A 17 -9.07 -9.53 -7.45
C VAL A 17 -10.02 -8.42 -7.00
N GLU A 18 -9.84 -7.92 -5.77
CA GLU A 18 -10.68 -6.86 -5.20
C GLU A 18 -10.25 -5.44 -5.59
N ASN A 19 -9.17 -5.28 -6.37
CA ASN A 19 -8.56 -3.97 -6.69
C ASN A 19 -8.25 -3.13 -5.45
N THR A 20 -8.03 -3.78 -4.32
CA THR A 20 -7.66 -3.15 -3.04
C THR A 20 -6.22 -3.49 -2.73
N ILE A 21 -5.52 -2.57 -2.09
CA ILE A 21 -4.08 -2.69 -1.85
C ILE A 21 -3.83 -2.32 -0.40
N VAL A 22 -3.01 -3.12 0.29
CA VAL A 22 -2.64 -2.82 1.66
C VAL A 22 -1.33 -2.04 1.67
N ILE A 23 -1.39 -0.80 2.14
CA ILE A 23 -0.23 0.04 2.38
C ILE A 23 0.12 -0.07 3.86
N LYS A 24 1.30 -0.62 4.13
CA LYS A 24 1.88 -0.69 5.46
C LYS A 24 2.93 0.40 5.61
N ASN A 25 2.67 1.38 6.47
CA ASN A 25 3.65 2.37 6.88
C ASN A 25 4.66 1.70 7.81
N MET A 26 5.92 1.62 7.39
CA MET A 26 6.98 1.02 8.20
C MET A 26 7.57 2.01 9.22
N SER A 27 7.28 3.32 9.07
CA SER A 27 7.68 4.35 10.03
C SER A 27 6.74 4.44 11.24
N SER A 28 5.43 4.24 11.06
CA SER A 28 4.43 4.27 12.16
C SER A 28 3.88 2.90 12.54
N GLY A 29 4.03 1.88 11.68
CA GLY A 29 3.42 0.56 11.85
C GLY A 29 1.95 0.48 11.42
N GLU A 30 1.37 1.59 10.94
CA GLU A 30 -0.02 1.66 10.49
C GLU A 30 -0.22 0.87 9.19
N GLN A 31 -1.35 0.18 9.09
CA GLN A 31 -1.79 -0.52 7.89
C GLN A 31 -3.10 0.07 7.41
N LYS A 32 -3.14 0.47 6.14
CA LYS A 32 -4.32 1.05 5.51
C LYS A 32 -4.62 0.30 4.22
N VAL A 33 -5.87 -0.14 4.08
CA VAL A 33 -6.37 -0.70 2.83
C VAL A 33 -6.84 0.48 1.98
N ILE A 34 -6.27 0.63 0.79
CA ILE A 34 -6.65 1.67 -0.15
C ILE A 34 -6.90 1.03 -1.51
N SER A 35 -7.91 1.52 -2.24
CA SER A 35 -8.19 1.02 -3.58
C SER A 35 -7.11 1.46 -4.56
N GLN A 36 -6.88 0.66 -5.60
CA GLN A 36 -5.91 0.96 -6.65
C GLN A 36 -6.22 2.29 -7.35
N GLU A 37 -7.51 2.61 -7.52
CA GLU A 37 -7.97 3.86 -8.12
C GLU A 37 -7.58 5.09 -7.29
N GLU A 38 -7.61 4.99 -5.95
CA GLU A 38 -7.23 6.06 -5.04
C GLU A 38 -5.72 6.34 -5.06
N ILE A 39 -4.88 5.34 -5.36
CA ILE A 39 -3.44 5.52 -5.55
C ILE A 39 -3.18 6.36 -6.79
N ILE A 40 -3.80 5.99 -7.90
CA ILE A 40 -3.54 6.62 -9.19
C ILE A 40 -4.01 8.09 -9.15
N ASN A 41 -5.13 8.37 -8.49
CA ASN A 41 -5.64 9.75 -8.38
C ASN A 41 -4.83 10.66 -7.43
N ASN A 42 -4.12 10.12 -6.43
CA ASN A 42 -3.35 10.94 -5.47
C ASN A 42 -1.85 11.06 -5.79
N PHE A 43 -1.30 10.23 -6.67
CA PHE A 43 0.14 10.18 -6.97
C PHE A 43 0.53 10.57 -8.41
N VAL A 44 -0.43 11.00 -9.26
CA VAL A 44 -0.18 11.53 -10.62
C VAL A 44 -0.15 13.06 -10.65
#